data_AF-X0Y5U7-F1
#
_entry.id   AF-X0Y5U7-F1
#
_cell.length_a   1.000
_cell.length_b   1.000
_cell.length_c   1.000
_cell.angle_alpha   90.00
_cell.angle_beta   90.00
_cell.angle_gamma   90.00
#
_symmetry.space_group_name_H-M   'P 1'
#
loop_
_entity.id
_entity.type
_entity.pdbx_description
1 polymer ?
#
loop_
_entity_poly.entity_id
_entity_poly.type
_entity_poly.pdbx_seq_one_letter_code
_entity_poly.pdbx_strand_id
1 'polypeptide(L)'
;MKSGACQACAVVVVVLLSALTLGRGYAAASLVNLDEPPRLDVNSHRFADSSLVDFSRELAPPAGERGFLTVNEEGQFCFGEGPRVRFWGINVAKHAVFQPHDAIEAAAELFARAGFNLVRLHHLDDVEGLLPPERVGQEPRVDPEKLDAVDYWIAALKKRGIYVYLDLLDYRTFWEEEGVANGSLLGRGA
;
A
#
# COMPACT_ATOMS: atom_id res chain seq x y z
N MET A 1 -45.09 8.64 -73.65
CA MET A 1 -45.01 9.24 -72.29
C MET A 1 -43.92 8.53 -71.50
N LYS A 2 -43.11 9.32 -70.80
CA LYS A 2 -41.88 9.04 -70.00
C LYS A 2 -42.07 7.89 -68.96
N SER A 3 -41.09 7.18 -68.36
CA SER A 3 -39.62 7.07 -68.41
C SER A 3 -39.16 6.12 -67.27
N GLY A 4 -37.97 5.49 -67.38
CA GLY A 4 -37.14 5.00 -66.25
C GLY A 4 -37.46 3.60 -65.71
N ALA A 5 -36.53 2.80 -65.19
CA ALA A 5 -35.13 2.99 -64.84
C ALA A 5 -34.38 1.63 -64.84
N CYS A 6 -33.05 1.68 -65.06
CA CYS A 6 -32.13 0.54 -65.14
C CYS A 6 -31.68 0.10 -63.73
N GLN A 7 -31.49 -1.21 -63.57
CA GLN A 7 -31.33 -1.94 -62.31
C GLN A 7 -29.88 -1.98 -61.83
N ALA A 8 -29.70 -1.80 -60.53
CA ALA A 8 -28.44 -1.77 -59.80
C ALA A 8 -27.80 -3.16 -59.64
N CYS A 9 -26.46 -3.22 -59.74
CA CYS A 9 -25.60 -4.20 -59.07
C CYS A 9 -24.12 -3.79 -59.23
N ALA A 10 -23.49 -3.24 -58.19
CA ALA A 10 -22.04 -3.25 -58.04
C ALA A 10 -21.64 -2.98 -56.57
N VAL A 11 -20.79 -3.86 -56.07
CA VAL A 11 -20.23 -3.95 -54.71
C VAL A 11 -19.30 -2.77 -54.42
N VAL A 12 -19.42 -2.16 -53.24
CA VAL A 12 -18.34 -1.35 -52.64
C VAL A 12 -18.22 -1.71 -51.15
N VAL A 13 -17.11 -2.35 -50.81
CA VAL A 13 -16.60 -2.50 -49.45
C VAL A 13 -16.15 -1.12 -48.98
N VAL A 14 -16.78 -0.60 -47.91
CA VAL A 14 -16.26 0.56 -47.17
C VAL A 14 -16.02 0.13 -45.72
N VAL A 15 -14.79 -0.28 -45.44
CA VAL A 15 -14.21 -0.22 -44.11
C VAL A 15 -13.50 1.12 -44.05
N LEU A 16 -14.01 2.07 -43.25
CA LEU A 16 -13.25 3.07 -42.49
C LEU A 16 -14.14 4.23 -41.99
N LEU A 17 -13.85 4.65 -40.76
CA LEU A 17 -14.25 5.89 -40.07
C LEU A 17 -15.70 6.03 -39.55
N SER A 18 -15.91 5.56 -38.32
CA SER A 18 -16.78 6.23 -37.34
C SER A 18 -16.02 6.47 -36.03
N ALA A 19 -14.95 7.25 -36.15
CA ALA A 19 -14.40 8.01 -35.04
C ALA A 19 -15.40 9.14 -34.71
N LEU A 20 -16.40 8.88 -33.83
CA LEU A 20 -17.25 9.91 -33.21
C LEU A 20 -18.16 9.29 -32.13
N THR A 21 -17.56 8.82 -31.04
CA THR A 21 -18.18 8.80 -29.71
C THR A 21 -17.25 9.48 -28.70
N LEU A 22 -16.86 10.72 -29.02
CA LEU A 22 -16.33 11.67 -28.05
C LEU A 22 -17.48 12.15 -27.17
N GLY A 23 -17.36 11.96 -25.86
CA GLY A 23 -18.35 12.51 -24.93
C GLY A 23 -18.25 12.10 -23.47
N ARG A 24 -17.44 11.09 -23.10
CA ARG A 24 -16.99 10.96 -21.71
C ARG A 24 -15.60 11.57 -21.64
N GLY A 25 -15.55 12.81 -21.17
CA GLY A 25 -14.30 13.48 -20.87
C GLY A 25 -13.48 12.61 -19.93
N TYR A 26 -12.42 12.01 -20.46
CA TYR A 26 -11.21 11.89 -19.68
C TYR A 26 -10.79 13.33 -19.43
N ALA A 27 -11.19 13.87 -18.28
CA ALA A 27 -10.42 14.93 -17.69
C ALA A 27 -8.99 14.38 -17.64
N ALA A 28 -8.09 14.95 -18.43
CA ALA A 28 -6.68 14.78 -18.20
C ALA A 28 -6.44 15.38 -16.81
N ALA A 29 -6.63 14.57 -15.78
CA ALA A 29 -6.11 14.87 -14.47
C ALA A 29 -4.62 15.09 -14.72
N SER A 30 -4.15 16.31 -14.51
CA SER A 30 -2.73 16.59 -14.51
C SER A 30 -2.13 15.73 -13.40
N LEU A 31 -1.64 14.54 -13.77
CA LEU A 31 -0.99 13.58 -12.86
C LEU A 31 0.32 14.14 -12.29
N VAL A 32 0.82 15.22 -12.90
CA VAL A 32 1.99 15.96 -12.45
C VAL A 32 1.49 17.25 -11.85
N ASN A 33 1.66 17.40 -10.53
CA ASN A 33 1.67 18.73 -9.93
C ASN A 33 2.99 19.39 -10.33
N LEU A 34 2.97 20.29 -11.32
CA LEU A 34 4.17 20.99 -11.78
C LEU A 34 4.59 22.12 -10.84
N ASP A 35 3.78 22.46 -9.82
CA ASP A 35 4.06 23.55 -8.90
C ASP A 35 5.17 23.21 -7.89
N GLU A 36 5.43 21.92 -7.65
CA GLU A 36 6.57 21.44 -6.86
C GLU A 36 7.40 20.43 -7.69
N PRO A 37 8.64 20.77 -8.08
CA PRO A 37 9.45 19.86 -8.88
C PRO A 37 9.75 18.57 -8.11
N PRO A 38 9.76 17.41 -8.77
CA PRO A 38 10.03 16.12 -8.13
C PRO A 38 11.43 16.11 -7.49
N ARG A 39 11.53 15.43 -6.34
CA ARG A 39 12.75 15.32 -5.53
C ARG A 39 13.68 14.25 -6.10
N LEU A 40 14.36 14.58 -7.19
CA LEU A 40 15.17 13.63 -7.95
C LEU A 40 16.64 13.57 -7.53
N ASP A 41 17.13 14.60 -6.84
CA ASP A 41 18.50 14.56 -6.33
C ASP A 41 18.55 13.67 -5.09
N VAL A 42 19.06 12.46 -5.30
CA VAL A 42 19.29 11.42 -4.29
C VAL A 42 20.16 11.87 -3.12
N ASN A 43 20.91 12.97 -3.25
CA ASN A 43 21.74 13.53 -2.19
C ASN A 43 21.11 14.74 -1.47
N SER A 44 20.07 15.34 -2.04
CA SER A 44 19.45 16.56 -1.50
C SER A 44 18.41 16.31 -0.40
N HIS A 45 17.83 15.10 -0.37
CA HIS A 45 16.76 14.74 0.53
C HIS A 45 17.03 13.39 1.20
N ARG A 46 16.55 13.23 2.45
CA ARG A 46 16.61 11.96 3.17
C ARG A 46 15.98 10.81 2.38
N PHE A 47 14.93 11.11 1.63
CA PHE A 47 14.25 10.21 0.71
C PHE A 47 14.03 10.92 -0.63
N ALA A 48 14.47 10.31 -1.72
CA ALA A 48 14.22 10.78 -3.08
C ALA A 48 12.95 10.16 -3.65
N ASP A 49 12.28 10.88 -4.54
CA ASP A 49 11.11 10.36 -5.24
C ASP A 49 11.50 9.20 -6.16
N SER A 50 10.66 8.17 -6.21
CA SER A 50 10.83 7.03 -7.12
C SER A 50 10.40 7.36 -8.56
N SER A 51 9.69 8.48 -8.77
CA SER A 51 9.11 8.89 -10.04
C SER A 51 8.86 10.40 -10.07
N LEU A 52 8.78 10.99 -11.29
CA LEU A 52 8.28 12.36 -11.50
C LEU A 52 6.78 12.49 -11.22
N VAL A 53 6.05 11.38 -11.37
CA VAL A 53 4.60 11.32 -11.25
C VAL A 53 4.24 11.00 -9.80
N ASP A 54 3.31 11.78 -9.25
CA ASP A 54 2.75 11.58 -7.92
C ASP A 54 1.50 10.69 -8.01
N PHE A 55 1.62 9.47 -7.51
CA PHE A 55 0.54 8.47 -7.50
C PHE A 55 -0.34 8.53 -6.25
N SER A 56 -0.11 9.46 -5.32
CA SER A 56 -0.90 9.57 -4.07
C SER A 56 -2.39 9.79 -4.32
N ARG A 57 -2.75 10.39 -5.46
CA ARG A 57 -4.13 10.63 -5.89
C ARG A 57 -4.90 9.35 -6.25
N GLU A 58 -4.20 8.25 -6.50
CA GLU A 58 -4.81 6.94 -6.76
C GLU A 58 -5.18 6.21 -5.47
N LEU A 59 -4.73 6.72 -4.31
CA LEU A 59 -5.08 6.20 -3.00
C LEU A 59 -6.40 6.81 -2.51
N ALA A 60 -7.12 6.05 -1.69
CA ALA A 60 -8.37 6.49 -1.05
C ALA A 60 -8.16 6.66 0.46
N PRO A 61 -7.57 7.80 0.90
CA PRO A 61 -7.42 8.09 2.31
C PRO A 61 -8.75 8.45 2.98
N PRO A 62 -8.92 8.14 4.28
CA PRO A 62 -8.07 7.26 5.08
C PRO A 62 -8.35 5.76 4.84
N ALA A 63 -7.36 4.92 5.13
CA ALA A 63 -7.54 3.47 5.04
C ALA A 63 -8.59 2.97 6.04
N GLY A 64 -9.39 1.98 5.62
CA GLY A 64 -10.40 1.33 6.46
C GLY A 64 -11.82 1.88 6.38
N GLU A 65 -12.07 2.99 5.67
CA GLU A 65 -13.45 3.52 5.50
C GLU A 65 -14.37 2.61 4.70
N ARG A 66 -13.79 1.76 3.84
CA ARG A 66 -14.53 0.79 3.03
C ARG A 66 -14.94 -0.46 3.82
N GLY A 67 -14.64 -0.53 5.12
CA GLY A 67 -14.89 -1.68 5.96
C GLY A 67 -13.76 -2.71 5.93
N PHE A 68 -14.03 -3.90 6.45
CA PHE A 68 -13.07 -4.99 6.52
C PHE A 68 -12.79 -5.62 5.15
N LEU A 69 -11.53 -6.00 4.94
CA LEU A 69 -11.11 -6.79 3.80
C LEU A 69 -11.63 -8.22 3.96
N THR A 70 -12.28 -8.74 2.92
CA THR A 70 -12.76 -10.12 2.85
C THR A 70 -12.28 -10.78 1.56
N VAL A 71 -12.50 -12.08 1.45
CA VAL A 71 -12.29 -12.85 0.21
C VAL A 71 -13.66 -13.27 -0.32
N ASN A 72 -13.97 -12.91 -1.56
CA ASN A 72 -15.23 -13.27 -2.20
C ASN A 72 -15.21 -14.73 -2.72
N GLU A 73 -16.33 -15.19 -3.30
CA GLU A 73 -16.47 -16.56 -3.82
C GLU A 73 -15.45 -16.90 -4.94
N GLU A 74 -15.00 -15.89 -5.70
CA GLU A 74 -13.96 -16.05 -6.72
C GLU A 74 -12.52 -15.99 -6.16
N GLY A 75 -12.33 -15.94 -4.84
CA GLY A 75 -11.01 -15.92 -4.21
C GLY A 75 -10.30 -14.56 -4.31
N GLN A 76 -11.03 -13.47 -4.47
CA GLN A 76 -10.50 -12.13 -4.64
C GLN A 76 -10.66 -11.30 -3.37
N PHE A 77 -9.67 -10.48 -3.06
CA PHE A 77 -9.78 -9.49 -1.99
C PHE A 77 -10.81 -8.43 -2.36
N CYS A 78 -11.78 -8.17 -1.49
CA CYS A 78 -12.82 -7.17 -1.66
C CYS A 78 -13.07 -6.44 -0.33
N PHE A 79 -13.62 -5.23 -0.40
CA PHE A 79 -14.19 -4.55 0.77
C PHE A 79 -15.71 -4.66 0.70
N GLY A 80 -16.30 -5.53 1.53
CA GLY A 80 -17.71 -5.92 1.41
C GLY A 80 -18.04 -6.44 0.00
N GLU A 81 -19.20 -6.03 -0.54
CA GLU A 81 -19.63 -6.31 -1.93
C GLU A 81 -18.95 -5.40 -2.97
N GLY A 82 -17.87 -4.71 -2.59
CA GLY A 82 -17.13 -3.80 -3.46
C GLY A 82 -16.34 -4.50 -4.57
N PRO A 83 -15.73 -3.72 -5.47
CA PRO A 83 -14.89 -4.28 -6.52
C PRO A 83 -13.64 -4.94 -5.94
N ARG A 84 -13.03 -5.82 -6.74
CA ARG A 84 -11.72 -6.41 -6.43
C ARG A 84 -10.68 -5.36 -6.06
N VAL A 85 -9.98 -5.63 -4.97
CA VAL A 85 -8.84 -4.90 -4.45
C VAL A 85 -7.56 -5.59 -4.90
N ARG A 86 -6.53 -4.79 -5.23
CA ARG A 86 -5.18 -5.28 -5.48
C ARG A 86 -4.22 -4.51 -4.61
N PHE A 87 -3.35 -5.24 -3.92
CA PHE A 87 -2.31 -4.64 -3.11
C PHE A 87 -0.99 -4.58 -3.88
N TRP A 88 -0.39 -3.41 -3.86
CA TRP A 88 0.97 -3.13 -4.31
C TRP A 88 1.68 -2.48 -3.15
N GLY A 89 2.65 -3.19 -2.57
CA GLY A 89 3.19 -2.82 -1.27
C GLY A 89 4.70 -2.94 -1.15
N ILE A 90 5.18 -2.47 -0.01
CA ILE A 90 6.60 -2.43 0.37
C ILE A 90 6.79 -3.01 1.78
N ASN A 91 8.00 -3.46 2.08
CA ASN A 91 8.39 -3.92 3.41
C ASN A 91 9.19 -2.82 4.13
N VAL A 92 8.87 -2.60 5.42
CA VAL A 92 9.71 -1.87 6.37
C VAL A 92 10.07 -2.85 7.48
N ALA A 93 11.37 -3.06 7.71
CA ALA A 93 11.84 -4.15 8.56
C ALA A 93 12.87 -3.71 9.58
N LYS A 94 12.93 -4.45 10.71
CA LYS A 94 13.96 -4.28 11.75
C LYS A 94 14.00 -2.85 12.29
N HIS A 95 15.20 -2.29 12.46
CA HIS A 95 15.42 -0.93 12.94
C HIS A 95 14.68 0.15 12.13
N ALA A 96 14.33 -0.10 10.86
CA ALA A 96 13.60 0.87 10.05
C ALA A 96 12.14 1.05 10.51
N VAL A 97 11.58 0.08 11.23
CA VAL A 97 10.25 0.23 11.86
C VAL A 97 10.34 1.22 13.03
N PHE A 98 11.40 1.13 13.83
CA PHE A 98 11.54 1.85 15.09
C PHE A 98 12.29 3.17 14.93
N GLN A 99 11.86 3.99 13.96
CA GLN A 99 12.44 5.31 13.68
C GLN A 99 11.63 6.42 14.37
N PRO A 100 12.20 7.63 14.55
CA PRO A 100 11.45 8.78 15.05
C PRO A 100 10.28 9.16 14.13
N HIS A 101 9.23 9.78 14.70
CA HIS A 101 7.98 10.09 14.00
C HIS A 101 8.16 10.94 12.73
N ASP A 102 9.09 11.91 12.72
CA ASP A 102 9.37 12.73 11.54
C ASP A 102 9.92 11.90 10.37
N ALA A 103 10.76 10.91 10.65
CA ALA A 103 11.26 9.97 9.67
C ALA A 103 10.15 9.07 9.12
N ILE A 104 9.27 8.59 9.99
CA ILE A 104 8.13 7.75 9.62
C ILE A 104 7.15 8.55 8.74
N GLU A 105 6.80 9.77 9.12
CA GLU A 105 5.89 10.64 8.36
C GLU A 105 6.46 10.92 6.97
N ALA A 106 7.77 11.23 6.87
CA ALA A 106 8.44 11.46 5.60
C ALA A 106 8.47 10.20 4.71
N ALA A 107 8.69 9.02 5.29
CA ALA A 107 8.67 7.76 4.55
C ALA A 107 7.24 7.40 4.10
N ALA A 108 6.23 7.57 4.94
CA ALA A 108 4.83 7.34 4.60
C ALA A 108 4.35 8.26 3.46
N GLU A 109 4.80 9.53 3.46
CA GLU A 109 4.56 10.46 2.35
C GLU A 109 5.17 9.98 1.05
N LEU A 110 6.42 9.52 1.08
CA LEU A 110 7.09 8.95 -0.08
C LEU A 110 6.35 7.71 -0.59
N PHE A 111 5.88 6.84 0.31
CA PHE A 111 5.15 5.64 -0.07
C PHE A 111 3.83 5.96 -0.76
N ALA A 112 3.13 7.01 -0.28
CA ALA A 112 1.92 7.49 -0.93
C ALA A 112 2.20 8.05 -2.33
N ARG A 113 3.23 8.90 -2.47
CA ARG A 113 3.67 9.44 -3.77
C ARG A 113 4.07 8.34 -4.76
N ALA A 114 4.67 7.25 -4.26
CA ALA A 114 5.01 6.08 -5.06
C ALA A 114 3.79 5.19 -5.41
N GLY A 115 2.62 5.44 -4.82
CA GLY A 115 1.39 4.69 -5.08
C GLY A 115 1.29 3.36 -4.34
N PHE A 116 2.11 3.13 -3.31
CA PHE A 116 1.96 1.94 -2.48
C PHE A 116 0.67 2.04 -1.67
N ASN A 117 -0.10 0.95 -1.64
CA ASN A 117 -1.34 0.86 -0.89
C ASN A 117 -1.28 -0.20 0.23
N LEU A 118 -0.12 -0.84 0.44
CA LEU A 118 0.14 -1.75 1.54
C LEU A 118 1.58 -1.59 2.04
N VAL A 119 1.78 -1.59 3.35
CA VAL A 119 3.10 -1.72 3.98
C VAL A 119 3.10 -2.92 4.90
N ARG A 120 4.08 -3.81 4.73
CA ARG A 120 4.38 -4.89 5.69
C ARG A 120 5.40 -4.39 6.70
N LEU A 121 5.01 -4.36 7.97
CA LEU A 121 5.92 -4.10 9.09
C LEU A 121 6.46 -5.45 9.57
N HIS A 122 7.77 -5.63 9.45
CA HIS A 122 8.47 -6.92 9.54
C HIS A 122 9.51 -6.92 10.67
N HIS A 123 9.76 -8.08 11.30
CA HIS A 123 10.59 -8.21 12.50
C HIS A 123 10.11 -7.34 13.67
N LEU A 124 8.80 -7.26 13.89
CA LEU A 124 8.24 -6.48 14.98
C LEU A 124 8.59 -7.07 16.34
N ASP A 125 8.58 -8.39 16.45
CA ASP A 125 8.59 -9.18 17.68
C ASP A 125 9.94 -9.83 18.01
N ASP A 126 11.01 -9.37 17.33
CA ASP A 126 12.39 -9.74 17.65
C ASP A 126 12.86 -9.11 18.98
N VAL A 127 13.98 -9.62 19.49
CA VAL A 127 14.65 -9.15 20.71
C VAL A 127 15.18 -7.71 20.60
N GLU A 128 15.35 -7.18 19.39
CA GLU A 128 15.71 -5.77 19.15
C GLU A 128 14.50 -4.88 18.81
N GLY A 129 13.31 -5.49 18.75
CA GLY A 129 12.04 -4.86 18.43
C GLY A 129 11.15 -4.66 19.64
N LEU A 130 9.88 -5.04 19.52
CA LEU A 130 8.85 -4.89 20.55
C LEU A 130 9.12 -5.72 21.81
N LEU A 131 9.95 -6.77 21.73
CA LEU A 131 10.02 -7.81 22.76
C LEU A 131 11.45 -8.03 23.28
N PRO A 132 12.08 -7.01 23.89
CA PRO A 132 13.47 -7.10 24.30
C PRO A 132 13.69 -8.06 25.47
N PRO A 133 14.85 -8.73 25.59
CA PRO A 133 15.08 -9.79 26.58
C PRO A 133 14.95 -9.32 28.03
N GLU A 134 15.32 -8.07 28.32
CA GLU A 134 15.25 -7.50 29.67
C GLU A 134 13.83 -7.30 30.19
N ARG A 135 12.79 -7.43 29.35
CA ARG A 135 11.37 -7.37 29.73
C ARG A 135 10.71 -8.75 29.85
N VAL A 136 11.45 -9.83 29.67
CA VAL A 136 10.93 -11.20 29.85
C VAL A 136 10.43 -11.38 31.28
N GLY A 137 9.21 -11.94 31.43
CA GLY A 137 8.56 -12.13 32.73
C GLY A 137 8.11 -10.84 33.44
N GLN A 138 8.14 -9.68 32.76
CA GLN A 138 7.71 -8.39 33.30
C GLN A 138 6.45 -7.87 32.62
N GLU A 139 5.72 -7.02 33.33
CA GLU A 139 4.55 -6.31 32.82
C GLU A 139 4.81 -4.79 32.78
N PRO A 140 4.64 -4.11 31.63
CA PRO A 140 4.28 -4.67 30.32
C PRO A 140 5.46 -5.39 29.64
N ARG A 141 5.18 -6.52 28.98
CA ARG A 141 6.17 -7.29 28.22
C ARG A 141 6.68 -6.57 26.97
N VAL A 142 5.79 -5.82 26.32
CA VAL A 142 6.06 -5.05 25.10
C VAL A 142 6.77 -3.75 25.45
N ASP A 143 7.80 -3.40 24.69
CA ASP A 143 8.46 -2.11 24.85
C ASP A 143 7.55 -0.95 24.39
N PRO A 144 7.22 0.01 25.28
CA PRO A 144 6.27 1.07 24.98
C PRO A 144 6.78 2.09 23.96
N GLU A 145 8.10 2.36 23.92
CA GLU A 145 8.66 3.30 22.95
C GLU A 145 8.66 2.69 21.54
N LYS A 146 8.93 1.38 21.45
CA LYS A 146 8.86 0.63 20.20
C LYS A 146 7.42 0.51 19.71
N LEU A 147 6.47 0.32 20.63
CA LEU A 147 5.04 0.28 20.31
C LEU A 147 4.53 1.63 19.78
N ASP A 148 4.95 2.75 20.37
CA ASP A 148 4.63 4.10 19.90
C ASP A 148 5.03 4.31 18.43
N ALA A 149 6.23 3.86 18.03
CA ALA A 149 6.66 3.91 16.63
C ALA A 149 5.78 3.07 15.69
N VAL A 150 5.34 1.88 16.12
CA VAL A 150 4.44 1.02 15.33
C VAL A 150 3.05 1.65 15.20
N ASP A 151 2.51 2.19 16.29
CA ASP A 151 1.24 2.91 16.28
C ASP A 151 1.31 4.15 15.38
N TYR A 152 2.44 4.85 15.39
CA TYR A 152 2.66 5.99 14.51
C TYR A 152 2.74 5.59 13.03
N TRP A 153 3.40 4.47 12.69
CA TRP A 153 3.33 3.91 11.33
C TRP A 153 1.89 3.65 10.92
N ILE A 154 1.09 2.97 11.75
CA ILE A 154 -0.30 2.66 11.46
C ILE A 154 -1.11 3.94 11.23
N ALA A 155 -0.94 4.95 12.09
CA ALA A 155 -1.63 6.24 11.97
C ALA A 155 -1.22 7.00 10.69
N ALA A 156 0.09 7.12 10.42
CA ALA A 156 0.64 7.85 9.29
C ALA A 156 0.26 7.23 7.93
N LEU A 157 0.26 5.89 7.86
CA LEU A 157 -0.15 5.13 6.67
C LEU A 157 -1.66 5.19 6.47
N LYS A 158 -2.45 5.04 7.56
CA LYS A 158 -3.91 5.17 7.52
C LYS A 158 -4.34 6.52 6.98
N LYS A 159 -3.74 7.61 7.47
CA LYS A 159 -4.00 8.99 7.00
C LYS A 159 -3.85 9.13 5.48
N ARG A 160 -3.01 8.30 4.85
CA ARG A 160 -2.68 8.31 3.42
C ARG A 160 -3.40 7.23 2.61
N GLY A 161 -4.31 6.47 3.20
CA GLY A 161 -5.04 5.41 2.49
C GLY A 161 -4.23 4.13 2.28
N ILE A 162 -3.13 3.96 3.01
CA ILE A 162 -2.22 2.83 2.91
C ILE A 162 -2.56 1.82 4.01
N TYR A 163 -2.77 0.56 3.64
CA TYR A 163 -3.08 -0.52 4.57
C TYR A 163 -1.79 -1.06 5.22
N VAL A 164 -1.93 -1.68 6.38
CA VAL A 164 -0.80 -2.27 7.12
C VAL A 164 -0.99 -3.77 7.22
N TYR A 165 0.07 -4.50 6.91
CA TYR A 165 0.23 -5.90 7.27
C TYR A 165 1.21 -5.98 8.44
N LEU A 166 0.71 -6.34 9.62
CA LEU A 166 1.53 -6.62 10.80
C LEU A 166 2.01 -8.05 10.72
N ASP A 167 3.32 -8.20 10.55
CA ASP A 167 3.95 -9.51 10.53
C ASP A 167 4.46 -9.85 11.94
N LEU A 168 3.83 -10.87 12.53
CA LEU A 168 4.11 -11.35 13.87
C LEU A 168 4.44 -12.84 13.81
N LEU A 169 5.12 -13.33 14.85
CA LEU A 169 5.73 -14.65 14.97
C LEU A 169 6.88 -14.92 13.99
N ASP A 170 7.51 -13.88 13.46
CA ASP A 170 8.52 -13.97 12.40
C ASP A 170 9.96 -14.03 12.93
N TYR A 171 10.28 -13.30 14.02
CA TYR A 171 11.59 -13.38 14.71
C TYR A 171 11.46 -13.56 16.21
N ARG A 172 10.30 -14.07 16.64
CA ARG A 172 9.99 -14.25 18.05
C ARG A 172 11.00 -15.20 18.70
N THR A 173 11.63 -14.73 19.76
CA THR A 173 12.27 -15.61 20.75
C THR A 173 11.28 -15.86 21.87
N PHE A 174 11.18 -17.10 22.34
CA PHE A 174 10.29 -17.50 23.43
C PHE A 174 11.09 -17.83 24.68
N TRP A 175 10.50 -17.56 25.85
CA TRP A 175 11.10 -17.85 27.14
C TRP A 175 10.10 -18.57 28.06
N GLU A 176 10.59 -19.46 28.92
CA GLU A 176 9.77 -20.21 29.88
C GLU A 176 9.03 -19.29 30.86
N GLU A 177 9.64 -18.15 31.22
CA GLU A 177 9.06 -17.11 32.07
C GLU A 177 7.81 -16.45 31.46
N GLU A 178 7.58 -16.63 30.16
CA GLU A 178 6.38 -16.18 29.45
C GLU A 178 5.29 -17.27 29.40
N GLY A 179 5.47 -18.38 30.14
CA GLY A 179 4.55 -19.51 30.17
C GLY A 179 4.68 -20.45 28.96
N VAL A 180 5.73 -20.29 28.15
CA VAL A 180 5.98 -21.16 27.00
C VAL A 180 6.86 -22.33 27.43
N ALA A 181 6.27 -23.53 27.50
CA ALA A 181 7.00 -24.73 27.90
C ALA A 181 8.19 -25.00 26.95
N ASN A 182 9.40 -25.12 27.52
CA ASN A 182 10.66 -25.25 26.79
C ASN A 182 10.88 -24.12 25.76
N GLY A 183 10.41 -22.90 26.04
CA GLY A 183 10.49 -21.76 25.12
C GLY A 183 11.92 -21.51 24.62
N SER A 184 12.91 -21.63 25.49
CA SER A 184 14.33 -21.47 25.15
C SER A 184 14.84 -22.47 24.10
N LEU A 185 14.17 -23.60 23.92
CA LEU A 185 14.53 -24.66 22.97
C LEU A 185 13.85 -24.52 21.61
N LEU A 186 12.85 -23.64 21.47
CA LEU A 186 12.10 -23.46 20.22
C LEU A 186 12.90 -22.74 19.12
N GLY A 187 14.03 -22.13 19.47
CA GLY A 187 14.79 -21.27 18.56
C GLY A 187 14.04 -19.96 18.26
N ARG A 188 14.47 -19.25 17.21
CA ARG A 188 13.66 -18.14 16.68
C ARG A 188 12.49 -18.73 15.91
N GLY A 189 11.27 -18.37 16.31
CA GLY A 189 10.05 -18.71 15.57
C GLY A 189 10.02 -18.03 14.20
N ALA A 190 9.31 -18.66 13.27
CA ALA A 190 8.81 -18.13 12.00
C ALA A 190 7.32 -18.46 11.90
#